data_AF-A0A6J8AYJ1-F1
#
_entry.id   AF-A0A6J8AYJ1-F1
#
_cell.length_a   1.000
_cell.length_b   1.000
_cell.length_c   1.000
_cell.angle_alpha   90.00
_cell.angle_beta   90.00
_cell.angle_gamma   90.00
#
_symmetry.space_group_name_H-M   'P 1'
#
loop_
_entity.id
_entity.type
_entity.pdbx_description
1 polymer ?
#
loop_
_entity_poly.entity_id
_entity_poly.type
_entity_poly.pdbx_seq_one_letter_code
_entity_poly.pdbx_strand_id
1 'polypeptide(L)'
;MENLKIPQETGLYIDTKKGYLGSSPDGMVECSCCGSGVLEVKCPLSIAHTIPSHENLTYLVKEGSNITLQRNHNYYTQIQGQMAICNKQWCDFFVFTKHGHHLERILFQKDYWEKIVSNLENFFLKYDVVELLTQDIKKKVAHTETSSGMKSISNSIPLLAISTCKPTKPTQAKGKKLNKGRKKVEQNQFICVAHVSKHV
;
A
#
# COMPACT_ATOMS: atom_id res chain seq x y z
N MET A 1 -1.87 8.12 -27.94
CA MET A 1 -2.23 7.11 -26.91
C MET A 1 -3.43 6.38 -27.45
N GLU A 2 -3.22 5.23 -28.09
CA GLU A 2 -4.31 4.48 -28.72
C GLU A 2 -5.09 3.69 -27.65
N ASN A 3 -6.40 3.95 -27.63
CA ASN A 3 -7.50 3.09 -27.16
C ASN A 3 -7.24 2.25 -25.90
N LEU A 4 -6.99 2.90 -24.76
CA LEU A 4 -7.20 2.26 -23.46
C LEU A 4 -8.69 1.90 -23.36
N LYS A 5 -8.99 0.60 -23.35
CA LYS A 5 -10.38 0.14 -23.14
C LYS A 5 -10.81 0.50 -21.72
N ILE A 6 -12.12 0.73 -21.53
CA ILE A 6 -12.71 0.98 -20.21
C ILE A 6 -12.20 -0.09 -19.23
N PRO A 7 -11.62 0.29 -18.08
CA PRO A 7 -11.11 -0.67 -17.11
C PRO A 7 -12.22 -1.63 -16.67
N GLN A 8 -11.89 -2.91 -16.55
CA GLN A 8 -12.82 -3.91 -16.01
C GLN A 8 -12.71 -3.94 -14.50
N GLU A 9 -13.85 -3.90 -13.81
CA GLU A 9 -13.92 -4.11 -12.36
C GLU A 9 -13.43 -5.51 -11.99
N THR A 10 -12.87 -5.63 -10.80
CA THR A 10 -12.29 -6.87 -10.31
C THR A 10 -12.42 -7.01 -8.80
N GLY A 11 -12.36 -8.26 -8.33
CA GLY A 11 -12.33 -8.61 -6.91
C GLY A 11 -10.93 -8.93 -6.39
N LEU A 12 -10.90 -9.79 -5.38
CA LEU A 12 -9.68 -10.27 -4.75
C LEU A 12 -9.05 -11.40 -5.58
N TYR A 13 -7.79 -11.22 -5.96
CA TYR A 13 -6.91 -12.28 -6.45
C TYR A 13 -6.14 -12.88 -5.28
N ILE A 14 -6.03 -14.21 -5.28
CA ILE A 14 -5.19 -14.97 -4.35
C ILE A 14 -4.05 -15.59 -5.14
N ASP A 15 -2.82 -15.49 -4.63
CA ASP A 15 -1.68 -16.13 -5.27
C ASP A 15 -1.84 -17.66 -5.22
N THR A 16 -1.71 -18.31 -6.38
CA THR A 16 -1.95 -19.75 -6.54
C THR A 16 -0.88 -20.62 -5.89
N LYS A 17 0.31 -20.08 -5.64
CA LYS A 17 1.43 -20.79 -4.98
C LYS A 17 1.55 -20.40 -3.51
N LYS A 18 1.22 -19.16 -3.17
CA LYS A 18 1.29 -18.60 -1.82
C LYS A 18 -0.10 -18.10 -1.40
N GLY A 19 -1.01 -19.02 -1.09
CA GLY A 19 -2.43 -18.70 -0.80
C GLY A 19 -2.68 -17.72 0.36
N TYR A 20 -1.66 -17.37 1.12
CA TYR A 20 -1.66 -16.32 2.14
C TYR A 20 -1.38 -14.91 1.59
N LEU A 21 -1.14 -14.78 0.29
CA LEU A 21 -0.98 -13.52 -0.42
C LEU A 21 -2.21 -13.25 -1.29
N GLY A 22 -2.70 -12.01 -1.22
CA GLY A 22 -3.82 -11.56 -2.02
C GLY A 22 -3.69 -10.09 -2.43
N SER A 23 -4.41 -9.73 -3.48
CA SER A 23 -4.41 -8.42 -4.09
C SER A 23 -5.79 -8.08 -4.64
N SER A 24 -6.26 -6.85 -4.40
CA SER A 24 -7.48 -6.31 -5.01
C SER A 24 -7.10 -5.07 -5.82
N PRO A 25 -6.75 -5.20 -7.11
CA PRO A 25 -6.50 -4.04 -7.96
C PRO A 25 -7.76 -3.21 -8.18
N ASP A 26 -7.62 -1.92 -8.50
CA ASP A 26 -8.76 -1.04 -8.77
C ASP A 26 -9.42 -1.35 -10.12
N GLY A 27 -8.65 -1.90 -11.07
CA GLY A 27 -9.19 -2.44 -12.31
C GLY A 27 -8.17 -3.20 -13.14
N MET A 28 -8.68 -3.85 -14.19
CA MET A 28 -7.87 -4.49 -15.23
C MET A 28 -7.98 -3.67 -16.51
N VAL A 29 -6.85 -3.44 -17.16
CA VAL A 29 -6.75 -2.61 -18.37
C VAL A 29 -6.15 -3.38 -19.52
N GLU A 30 -6.55 -3.05 -20.74
CA GLU A 30 -6.03 -3.68 -21.97
C GLU A 30 -5.40 -2.60 -22.86
N CYS A 31 -4.14 -2.79 -23.25
CA CYS A 31 -3.52 -2.07 -24.36
C CYS A 31 -3.35 -3.01 -25.55
N SER A 32 -3.73 -2.56 -26.75
CA SER A 32 -3.39 -3.24 -28.02
C SER A 32 -1.88 -3.50 -28.15
N CYS A 33 -1.07 -2.62 -27.57
CA CYS A 33 0.38 -2.61 -27.62
C CYS A 33 1.07 -3.48 -26.56
N CYS A 34 0.52 -3.54 -25.35
CA CYS A 34 1.17 -4.10 -24.16
C CYS A 34 0.41 -5.30 -23.56
N GLY A 35 -0.71 -5.70 -24.17
CA GLY A 35 -1.62 -6.72 -23.61
C GLY A 35 -2.36 -6.21 -22.38
N SER A 36 -2.68 -7.12 -21.46
CA SER A 36 -3.39 -6.81 -20.22
C SER A 36 -2.47 -6.27 -19.12
N GLY A 37 -2.93 -5.30 -18.33
CA GLY A 37 -2.25 -4.72 -17.18
C GLY A 37 -3.20 -4.45 -16.01
N VAL A 38 -2.64 -3.89 -14.95
CA VAL A 38 -3.37 -3.48 -13.74
C VAL A 38 -3.62 -1.96 -13.76
N LEU A 39 -4.70 -1.50 -13.13
CA LEU A 39 -4.94 -0.10 -12.81
C LEU A 39 -4.95 0.07 -11.29
N GLU A 40 -4.22 1.08 -10.82
CA GLU A 40 -4.24 1.55 -9.42
C GLU A 40 -4.58 3.05 -9.42
N VAL A 41 -5.68 3.42 -8.77
CA VAL A 41 -6.21 4.78 -8.73
C VAL A 41 -6.01 5.40 -7.35
N LYS A 42 -5.57 6.65 -7.31
CA LYS A 42 -5.52 7.47 -6.09
C LYS A 42 -6.26 8.79 -6.28
N CYS A 43 -7.12 9.12 -5.32
CA CYS A 43 -7.90 10.36 -5.29
C CYS A 43 -7.59 11.15 -4.00
N PRO A 44 -6.41 11.80 -3.89
CA PRO A 44 -5.99 12.47 -2.66
C PRO A 44 -6.82 13.72 -2.36
N LEU A 45 -7.69 13.63 -1.34
CA LEU A 45 -8.56 14.74 -0.92
C LEU A 45 -7.77 16.02 -0.54
N SER A 46 -6.54 15.87 -0.01
CA SER A 46 -5.70 17.00 0.39
C SER A 46 -5.32 17.94 -0.76
N ILE A 47 -5.44 17.48 -2.00
CA ILE A 47 -5.17 18.27 -3.20
C ILE A 47 -6.36 18.28 -4.16
N ALA A 48 -7.58 18.03 -3.66
CA ALA A 48 -8.77 17.89 -4.49
C ALA A 48 -9.05 19.09 -5.40
N HIS A 49 -8.47 20.26 -5.10
CA HIS A 49 -8.65 21.51 -5.84
C HIS A 49 -7.42 21.92 -6.68
N THR A 50 -6.43 21.04 -6.84
CA THR A 50 -5.20 21.34 -7.58
C THR A 50 -4.79 20.16 -8.48
N ILE A 51 -3.94 20.43 -9.48
CA ILE A 51 -3.38 19.38 -10.35
C ILE A 51 -2.36 18.55 -9.54
N PRO A 52 -2.39 17.21 -9.59
CA PRO A 52 -1.37 16.37 -8.98
C PRO A 52 0.05 16.75 -9.43
N SER A 53 0.96 16.96 -8.49
CA SER A 53 2.36 17.26 -8.79
C SER A 53 3.29 16.79 -7.66
N HIS A 54 4.59 16.71 -7.96
CA HIS A 54 5.62 16.45 -6.96
C HIS A 54 5.71 17.52 -5.84
N GLU A 55 5.15 18.71 -6.04
CA GLU A 55 5.16 19.79 -5.04
C GLU A 55 4.06 19.59 -3.98
N ASN A 56 2.97 18.93 -4.34
CA ASN A 56 1.80 18.76 -3.48
C ASN A 56 1.54 17.31 -3.03
N LEU A 57 2.25 16.33 -3.62
CA LEU A 57 2.19 14.92 -3.26
C LEU A 57 3.57 14.38 -2.93
N THR A 58 3.76 14.00 -1.66
CA THR A 58 5.04 13.51 -1.11
C THR A 58 5.49 12.17 -1.66
N TYR A 59 4.65 11.48 -2.44
CA TYR A 59 4.99 10.21 -3.09
C TYR A 59 5.36 10.38 -4.57
N LEU A 60 5.19 11.57 -5.13
CA LEU A 60 5.68 11.89 -6.46
C LEU A 60 7.03 12.60 -6.36
N VAL A 61 7.92 12.34 -7.32
CA VAL A 61 9.21 13.02 -7.47
C VAL A 61 9.37 13.50 -8.90
N LYS A 62 10.18 14.55 -9.07
CA LYS A 62 10.58 15.04 -10.38
C LYS A 62 11.97 14.52 -10.72
N GLU A 63 12.06 13.75 -11.79
CA GLU A 63 13.30 13.20 -12.35
C GLU A 63 13.49 13.80 -13.75
N GLY A 64 14.28 14.87 -13.84
CA GLY A 64 14.42 15.65 -15.07
C GLY A 64 13.11 16.36 -15.44
N SER A 65 12.57 16.04 -16.62
CA SER A 65 11.28 16.53 -17.09
C SER A 65 10.08 15.69 -16.62
N ASN A 66 10.34 14.50 -16.07
CA ASN A 66 9.29 13.54 -15.77
C ASN A 66 8.90 13.60 -14.29
N ILE A 67 7.62 13.39 -14.01
CA ILE A 67 7.12 13.18 -12.65
C ILE A 67 6.84 11.69 -12.52
N THR A 68 7.33 11.06 -11.46
CA THR A 68 7.21 9.62 -11.22
C THR A 68 6.90 9.32 -9.76
N LEU A 69 6.31 8.16 -9.50
CA LEU A 69 6.10 7.59 -8.18
C LEU A 69 7.45 7.17 -7.59
N GLN A 70 7.72 7.65 -6.38
CA GLN A 70 8.89 7.27 -5.60
C GLN A 70 8.99 5.75 -5.44
N ARG A 71 10.12 5.17 -5.88
CA ARG A 71 10.36 3.71 -5.88
C ARG A 71 10.50 3.10 -4.48
N ASN A 72 10.70 3.92 -3.46
CA ASN A 72 10.74 3.53 -2.05
C ASN A 72 9.42 3.84 -1.30
N HIS A 73 8.37 4.26 -2.00
CA HIS A 73 7.06 4.52 -1.40
C HIS A 73 6.19 3.26 -1.32
N ASN A 74 5.30 3.18 -0.33
CA ASN A 74 4.43 2.01 -0.12
C ASN A 74 3.53 1.70 -1.32
N TYR A 75 3.05 2.71 -2.05
CA TYR A 75 2.28 2.51 -3.28
C TYR A 75 3.08 1.76 -4.36
N TYR A 76 4.39 1.99 -4.45
CA TYR A 76 5.22 1.25 -5.40
C TYR A 76 5.28 -0.23 -5.00
N THR A 77 5.50 -0.52 -3.71
CA THR A 77 5.45 -1.88 -3.17
C THR A 77 4.11 -2.56 -3.44
N GLN A 78 3.01 -1.83 -3.22
CA GLN A 78 1.65 -2.32 -3.45
C GLN A 78 1.45 -2.71 -4.92
N ILE A 79 1.79 -1.82 -5.85
CA ILE A 79 1.64 -2.02 -7.29
C ILE A 79 2.49 -3.21 -7.77
N GLN A 80 3.72 -3.36 -7.28
CA GLN A 80 4.57 -4.51 -7.60
C GLN A 80 3.95 -5.83 -7.13
N GLY A 81 3.36 -5.86 -5.94
CA GLY A 81 2.65 -7.04 -5.43
C GLY A 81 1.36 -7.34 -6.18
N GLN A 82 0.59 -6.31 -6.56
CA GLN A 82 -0.61 -6.49 -7.39
C GLN A 82 -0.24 -7.12 -8.74
N MET A 83 0.79 -6.62 -9.42
CA MET A 83 1.29 -7.19 -10.67
C MET A 83 1.76 -8.63 -10.50
N ALA A 84 2.49 -8.95 -9.43
CA ALA A 84 2.94 -10.31 -9.17
C ALA A 84 1.77 -11.28 -8.96
N ILE A 85 0.81 -10.92 -8.10
CA ILE A 85 -0.32 -11.78 -7.72
C ILE A 85 -1.29 -11.94 -8.90
N CYS A 86 -1.51 -10.89 -9.69
CA CYS A 86 -2.40 -10.93 -10.86
C CYS A 86 -1.68 -11.44 -12.13
N ASN A 87 -0.39 -11.79 -12.02
CA ASN A 87 0.48 -12.21 -13.12
C ASN A 87 0.47 -11.21 -14.32
N LYS A 88 0.71 -9.93 -14.02
CA LYS A 88 0.78 -8.83 -15.00
C LYS A 88 2.17 -8.21 -15.03
N GLN A 89 2.53 -7.62 -16.16
CA GLN A 89 3.88 -7.05 -16.39
C GLN A 89 3.93 -5.53 -16.27
N TRP A 90 2.76 -4.89 -16.17
CA TRP A 90 2.67 -3.44 -16.04
C TRP A 90 1.38 -3.03 -15.30
N CYS A 91 1.44 -1.84 -14.71
CA CYS A 91 0.35 -1.17 -14.04
C CYS A 91 0.30 0.29 -14.47
N ASP A 92 -0.88 0.81 -14.77
CA ASP A 92 -1.11 2.25 -14.89
C ASP A 92 -1.46 2.81 -13.51
N PHE A 93 -0.57 3.63 -12.96
CA PHE A 93 -0.78 4.36 -11.72
C PHE A 93 -1.42 5.71 -12.03
N PHE A 94 -2.68 5.89 -11.62
CA PHE A 94 -3.49 7.04 -11.96
C PHE A 94 -3.88 7.85 -10.73
N VAL A 95 -3.36 9.07 -10.62
CA VAL A 95 -3.76 10.00 -9.58
C VAL A 95 -4.74 11.00 -10.16
N PHE A 96 -5.95 11.07 -9.63
CA PHE A 96 -7.01 11.92 -10.14
C PHE A 96 -7.43 12.99 -9.12
N THR A 97 -7.66 14.20 -9.63
CA THR A 97 -8.42 15.25 -8.96
C THR A 97 -9.37 15.88 -9.97
N LYS A 98 -10.34 16.67 -9.49
CA LYS A 98 -11.26 17.37 -10.40
C LYS A 98 -10.59 18.45 -11.29
N HIS A 99 -9.32 18.79 -11.02
CA HIS A 99 -8.57 19.80 -11.77
C HIS A 99 -7.50 19.22 -12.69
N GLY A 100 -7.22 17.92 -12.61
CA GLY A 100 -6.22 17.28 -13.45
C GLY A 100 -5.87 15.88 -12.97
N HIS A 101 -4.89 15.29 -13.62
CA HIS A 101 -4.44 13.95 -13.28
C HIS A 101 -2.93 13.81 -13.46
N HIS A 102 -2.38 12.78 -12.83
CA HIS A 102 -1.06 12.25 -13.13
C HIS A 102 -1.23 10.77 -13.51
N LEU A 103 -0.62 10.37 -14.63
CA LEU A 103 -0.62 9.00 -15.10
C LEU A 103 0.82 8.55 -15.32
N GLU A 104 1.20 7.42 -14.72
CA GLU A 104 2.48 6.77 -14.93
C GLU A 104 2.27 5.28 -15.21
N ARG A 105 2.92 4.75 -16.25
CA ARG A 105 3.04 3.31 -16.43
C ARG A 105 4.24 2.77 -15.66
N ILE A 106 3.98 1.86 -14.72
CA ILE A 106 4.97 1.19 -13.91
C ILE A 106 5.14 -0.24 -14.41
N LEU A 107 6.39 -0.65 -14.65
CA LEU A 107 6.73 -2.00 -15.08
C LEU A 107 7.00 -2.91 -13.88
N PHE A 108 6.68 -4.19 -14.02
CA PHE A 108 7.01 -5.19 -13.03
C PHE A 108 8.52 -5.34 -12.87
N GLN A 109 8.99 -5.38 -11.62
CA GLN A 109 10.39 -5.51 -11.24
C GLN A 109 10.55 -6.79 -10.42
N LYS A 110 10.91 -7.87 -11.10
CA LYS A 110 11.03 -9.21 -10.51
C LYS A 110 11.97 -9.22 -9.29
N ASP A 111 13.18 -8.69 -9.44
CA ASP A 111 14.19 -8.68 -8.37
C ASP A 111 13.75 -7.86 -7.14
N TYR A 112 12.92 -6.83 -7.36
CA TYR A 112 12.33 -6.05 -6.29
C TYR A 112 11.28 -6.88 -5.56
N TRP A 113 10.36 -7.51 -6.31
CA TRP A 113 9.30 -8.35 -5.74
C TRP A 113 9.86 -9.55 -4.98
N GLU A 114 10.90 -10.21 -5.48
CA GLU A 114 11.53 -11.36 -4.82
C GLU A 114 12.03 -11.04 -3.40
N LYS A 115 12.55 -9.81 -3.19
CA LYS A 115 12.97 -9.33 -1.87
C LYS A 115 11.77 -9.09 -0.95
N ILE A 116 10.69 -8.52 -1.49
CA ILE A 116 9.47 -8.24 -0.72
C ILE A 116 8.77 -9.54 -0.33
N VAL A 117 8.56 -10.45 -1.28
CA VAL A 117 7.83 -11.70 -1.04
C VAL A 117 8.54 -12.60 -0.03
N SER A 118 9.88 -12.60 -0.01
CA SER A 118 10.65 -13.31 1.03
C SER A 118 10.38 -12.76 2.43
N ASN A 119 10.28 -11.43 2.57
CA ASN A 119 9.92 -10.80 3.85
C ASN A 119 8.47 -11.09 4.25
N LEU A 120 7.54 -11.10 3.29
CA LEU A 120 6.13 -11.44 3.53
C LEU A 120 5.95 -12.89 3.97
N GLU A 121 6.68 -13.82 3.34
CA GLU A 121 6.67 -15.23 3.72
C GLU A 121 7.22 -15.44 5.14
N ASN A 122 8.34 -14.78 5.47
CA ASN A 122 8.88 -14.80 6.83
C ASN A 122 7.90 -14.21 7.85
N PHE A 123 7.21 -13.13 7.51
CA PHE A 123 6.20 -12.53 8.37
C PHE A 123 5.02 -13.49 8.60
N PHE A 124 4.49 -14.08 7.53
CA PHE A 124 3.39 -15.02 7.59
C PHE A 124 3.72 -16.23 8.48
N LEU A 125 4.87 -16.88 8.25
CA LEU A 125 5.27 -18.06 9.02
C LEU A 125 5.56 -17.75 10.48
N LYS A 126 6.18 -16.60 10.76
CA LYS A 126 6.63 -16.25 12.12
C LYS A 126 5.53 -15.66 13.00
N TYR A 127 4.58 -14.94 12.41
CA TYR A 127 3.59 -14.18 13.16
C TYR A 127 2.17 -14.67 12.87
N ASP A 128 1.76 -14.71 11.60
CA ASP A 128 0.37 -15.04 11.24
C ASP A 128 0.03 -16.50 11.56
N VAL A 129 0.88 -17.44 11.14
CA VAL A 129 0.67 -18.88 11.42
C VAL A 129 0.68 -19.13 12.93
N VAL A 130 1.60 -18.50 13.66
CA VAL A 130 1.68 -18.65 15.12
C VAL A 130 0.41 -18.14 15.78
N GLU A 131 -0.02 -16.92 15.44
CA GLU A 131 -1.24 -16.35 16.03
C GLU A 131 -2.50 -17.13 15.64
N LEU A 132 -2.60 -17.63 14.40
CA LEU A 132 -3.74 -18.46 13.97
C LEU A 132 -3.86 -19.75 14.79
N LEU A 133 -2.73 -20.34 15.18
CA LEU A 133 -2.69 -21.57 15.96
C LEU A 133 -2.85 -21.32 17.46
N THR A 134 -2.17 -20.31 18.02
CA THR A 134 -2.14 -20.11 19.47
C THR A 134 -3.24 -19.18 19.96
N GLN A 135 -3.69 -18.24 19.13
CA GLN A 135 -4.64 -17.16 19.46
C GLN A 135 -4.20 -16.34 20.67
N ASP A 136 -2.88 -16.24 20.91
CA ASP A 136 -2.35 -15.64 22.12
C ASP A 136 -2.65 -14.13 22.19
N ILE A 137 -2.62 -13.44 21.04
CA ILE A 137 -3.01 -12.02 20.99
C ILE A 137 -4.49 -11.90 21.35
N LYS A 138 -5.38 -12.70 20.76
CA LYS A 138 -6.81 -12.68 21.07
C LYS A 138 -7.10 -12.95 22.55
N LYS A 139 -6.46 -13.98 23.12
CA LYS A 139 -6.60 -14.33 24.55
C LYS A 139 -6.18 -13.19 25.47
N LYS A 140 -5.04 -12.54 25.17
CA LYS A 140 -4.53 -11.39 25.93
C LYS A 140 -5.48 -10.20 25.87
N VAL A 141 -6.00 -9.86 24.68
CA VAL A 141 -6.98 -8.78 24.51
C VAL A 141 -8.26 -9.07 25.30
N ALA A 142 -8.80 -10.29 25.21
CA ALA A 142 -9.98 -10.68 25.97
C ALA A 142 -9.77 -10.63 27.49
N HIS A 143 -8.60 -11.00 28.00
CA HIS A 143 -8.27 -10.91 29.43
C HIS A 143 -8.14 -9.46 29.92
N THR A 144 -7.63 -8.54 29.10
CA THR A 144 -7.58 -7.12 29.45
C THR A 144 -8.97 -6.48 29.50
N GLU A 145 -9.92 -6.95 28.69
CA GLU A 145 -11.30 -6.47 28.70
C GLU A 145 -12.10 -7.00 29.90
N THR A 146 -11.87 -8.24 30.34
CA THR A 146 -12.58 -8.81 31.50
C THR A 146 -12.05 -8.32 32.86
N SER A 147 -10.80 -7.83 32.94
CA SER A 147 -10.22 -7.30 34.18
C SER A 147 -10.49 -5.80 34.42
N SER A 148 -11.23 -5.12 33.54
CA SER A 148 -11.60 -3.70 33.67
C SER A 148 -13.11 -3.49 33.88
N GLY A 149 -13.75 -4.40 34.62
CA GLY A 149 -15.06 -4.15 35.23
C GLY A 149 -14.99 -2.95 36.19
N MET A 150 -15.68 -1.87 35.80
CA MET A 150 -15.91 -0.62 36.54
C MET A 150 -14.69 0.28 36.80
N LYS A 151 -14.36 1.13 35.81
CA LYS A 151 -14.08 2.56 36.03
C LYS A 151 -14.26 3.31 34.72
N SER A 152 -15.26 4.18 34.67
CA SER A 152 -15.34 5.27 33.69
C SER A 152 -14.05 6.10 33.79
N ILE A 153 -13.31 6.28 32.70
CA ILE A 153 -12.48 7.47 32.40
C ILE A 153 -11.99 7.40 30.95
N SER A 154 -12.08 8.58 30.32
CA SER A 154 -11.73 9.05 28.98
C SER A 154 -10.64 8.36 28.15
N ASN A 155 -10.98 8.15 26.87
CA ASN A 155 -10.16 8.26 25.65
C ASN A 155 -8.64 8.40 25.85
N SER A 156 -7.91 7.28 25.79
CA SER A 156 -6.51 7.18 25.35
C SER A 156 -6.09 5.72 25.21
N ILE A 157 -6.55 5.01 24.18
CA ILE A 157 -5.95 3.72 23.80
C ILE A 157 -4.79 4.00 22.83
N PRO A 158 -3.55 3.55 23.12
CA PRO A 158 -2.44 3.69 22.20
C PRO A 158 -2.58 2.67 21.07
N LEU A 159 -2.82 3.17 19.86
CA LEU A 159 -2.76 2.41 18.61
C LEU A 159 -1.34 1.85 18.44
N LEU A 160 -1.16 0.54 18.67
CA LEU A 160 0.14 -0.13 18.50
C LEU A 160 0.46 -0.17 17.00
N ALA A 161 1.32 0.76 16.57
CA ALA A 161 1.88 0.79 15.22
C ALA A 161 2.77 -0.44 15.04
N ILE A 162 2.34 -1.39 14.21
CA ILE A 162 3.18 -2.51 13.78
C ILE A 162 4.29 -1.94 12.89
N SER A 163 5.52 -2.25 13.29
CA SER A 163 6.79 -1.79 12.76
C SER A 163 6.88 -1.87 11.23
N THR A 164 7.03 -0.72 10.58
CA THR A 164 7.58 -0.65 9.22
C THR A 164 9.03 -1.14 9.26
N CYS A 165 9.37 -2.21 8.55
CA CYS A 165 10.76 -2.46 8.17
C CYS A 165 11.21 -1.33 7.23
N LYS A 166 11.88 -0.31 7.77
CA LYS A 166 12.57 0.69 6.96
C LYS A 166 13.86 0.06 6.42
N PRO A 167 14.15 0.15 5.11
CA PRO A 167 15.49 -0.14 4.62
C PRO A 167 16.49 0.87 5.20
N THR A 168 17.59 0.37 5.74
CA THR A 168 18.69 1.15 6.32
C THR A 168 19.36 2.01 5.23
N LYS A 169 19.41 3.33 5.44
CA LYS A 169 20.27 4.25 4.66
C LYS A 169 21.64 4.36 5.35
N PRO A 170 22.75 4.49 4.59
CA PRO A 170 24.05 4.82 5.15
C PRO A 170 24.08 6.28 5.65
N THR A 171 24.73 6.45 6.78
CA THR A 171 24.80 7.66 7.61
C THR A 171 25.62 8.78 6.95
N GLN A 172 25.04 9.97 6.80
CA GLN A 172 25.76 11.25 6.97
C GLN A 172 24.84 12.25 7.67
N ALA A 173 25.34 12.81 8.78
CA ALA A 173 24.61 13.67 9.70
C ALA A 173 24.73 15.15 9.32
N LYS A 174 23.64 15.92 9.49
CA LYS A 174 23.62 17.29 10.05
C LYS A 174 22.19 17.83 10.22
N GLY A 175 21.87 18.29 11.43
CA GLY A 175 21.13 19.55 11.68
C GLY A 175 19.59 19.58 11.70
N LYS A 176 19.03 19.40 12.91
CA LYS A 176 17.66 19.66 13.43
C LYS A 176 16.81 20.78 12.77
N LYS A 177 15.48 20.54 12.69
CA LYS A 177 14.43 21.24 13.50
C LYS A 177 13.08 20.51 13.40
N LEU A 178 12.47 20.26 14.57
CA LEU A 178 11.13 19.69 14.77
C LEU A 178 10.04 20.71 14.36
N ASN A 179 8.97 20.23 13.72
CA ASN A 179 7.66 20.85 13.88
C ASN A 179 6.56 19.78 13.95
N LYS A 180 5.71 19.89 14.98
CA LYS A 180 4.61 18.97 15.28
C LYS A 180 3.47 19.20 14.27
N GLY A 181 3.18 18.22 13.43
CA GLY A 181 2.04 18.22 12.51
C GLY A 181 1.22 16.94 12.66
N ARG A 182 -0.11 17.10 12.69
CA ARG A 182 -1.16 16.08 12.77
C ARG A 182 -0.78 14.77 12.06
N LYS A 183 -0.91 13.64 12.76
CA LYS A 183 -0.84 12.29 12.16
C LYS A 183 -1.95 12.17 11.12
N LYS A 184 -1.57 12.14 9.84
CA LYS A 184 -2.45 11.77 8.73
C LYS A 184 -2.68 10.26 8.84
N VAL A 185 -3.94 9.85 8.93
CA VAL A 185 -4.32 8.43 8.86
C VAL A 185 -4.08 8.02 7.41
N GLU A 186 -2.96 7.34 7.18
CA GLU A 186 -2.61 6.78 5.88
C GLU A 186 -3.22 5.38 5.82
N GLN A 187 -4.20 5.21 4.93
CA GLN A 187 -4.87 3.94 4.68
C GLN A 187 -3.86 2.98 4.05
N ASN A 188 -3.23 2.13 4.86
CA ASN A 188 -2.38 1.05 4.38
C ASN A 188 -3.27 -0.11 3.91
N GLN A 189 -3.33 -0.34 2.60
CA GLN A 189 -3.96 -1.51 2.01
C GLN A 189 -2.94 -2.67 2.04
N PHE A 190 -3.24 -3.69 2.85
CA PHE A 190 -2.33 -4.79 3.18
C PHE A 190 -2.15 -5.78 2.01
N ILE A 191 -0.92 -6.26 1.83
CA ILE A 191 -0.58 -7.49 1.10
C ILE A 191 -0.06 -8.49 2.14
N CYS A 192 -1.00 -9.14 2.82
CA CYS A 192 -0.93 -10.39 3.58
C CYS A 192 -2.35 -10.54 4.14
N VAL A 193 -2.95 -11.73 4.04
CA VAL A 193 -4.40 -11.94 4.29
C VAL A 193 -4.86 -11.36 5.64
N ALA A 194 -5.38 -10.14 5.58
CA ALA A 194 -6.37 -9.53 6.45
C ALA A 194 -6.97 -8.36 5.67
N HIS A 195 -8.20 -8.56 5.24
CA HIS A 195 -9.08 -7.64 4.52
C HIS A 195 -8.97 -6.19 5.03
N VAL A 196 -8.46 -5.26 4.20
CA VAL A 196 -8.62 -3.83 4.47
C VAL A 196 -9.84 -3.37 3.69
N SER A 197 -10.94 -3.27 4.44
CA SER A 197 -12.21 -2.72 3.99
C SER A 197 -12.02 -1.37 3.32
N LYS A 198 -12.64 -1.21 2.14
CA LYS A 198 -12.85 0.08 1.47
C LYS A 198 -13.74 0.94 2.37
N HIS A 199 -13.22 2.02 2.92
CA HIS A 199 -14.06 3.13 3.37
C HIS A 199 -13.83 4.34 2.46
N VAL A 200 -14.88 4.60 1.67
CA VAL A 200 -15.14 5.84 0.92
C VAL A 200 -15.14 7.02 1.88
#